data_AF-A0A8R1E8W4-F1
#
_entry.id   AF-A0A8R1E8W4-F1
#
_cell.length_a   1.000
_cell.length_b   1.000
_cell.length_c   1.000
_cell.angle_alpha   90.00
_cell.angle_beta   90.00
_cell.angle_gamma   90.00
#
_symmetry.space_group_name_H-M   'P 1'
#
loop_
_entity.id
_entity.type
_entity.pdbx_description
1 polymer ?
#
loop_
_entity_poly.entity_id
_entity_poly.type
_entity_poly.pdbx_seq_one_letter_code
_entity_poly.pdbx_strand_id
1 'polypeptide(L)' 'MRKKREKSQRKKVPFVHMLNATMCATTRVICAILENNQTEEGINVPAAIQQWMPENYRTFIPFVKPAPIDEDAKKAAKK' A
#
# COMPACT_ATOMS: atom_id res chain seq x y z
N MET A 1 40.64 -47.41 36.50
CA MET A 1 39.18 -47.24 36.42
C MET A 1 38.84 -46.20 35.34
N ARG A 2 38.24 -46.61 34.21
CA ARG A 2 37.86 -45.71 33.09
C ARG A 2 36.56 -44.98 33.44
N LYS A 3 36.62 -43.69 33.77
CA LYS A 3 35.43 -42.86 33.99
C LYS A 3 34.81 -42.52 32.62
N LYS A 4 33.59 -43.04 32.40
CA LYS A 4 32.78 -42.91 31.17
C LYS A 4 32.62 -41.44 30.75
N ARG A 5 32.86 -41.16 29.46
CA ARG A 5 32.55 -39.89 28.79
C ARG A 5 31.13 -39.45 29.09
N GLU A 6 30.99 -38.17 29.42
CA GLU A 6 29.74 -37.46 29.69
C GLU A 6 28.70 -37.77 28.61
N LYS A 7 27.48 -38.12 29.05
CA LYS A 7 26.32 -38.11 28.16
C LYS A 7 26.08 -36.66 27.77
N SER A 8 26.63 -36.29 26.62
CA SER A 8 26.30 -35.08 25.89
C SER A 8 24.77 -35.01 25.76
N GLN A 9 24.16 -34.24 26.66
CA GLN A 9 22.82 -33.71 26.49
C GLN A 9 22.84 -33.04 25.12
N ARG A 10 22.13 -33.61 24.13
CA ARG A 10 21.90 -32.94 22.85
C ARG A 10 21.20 -31.61 23.15
N LYS A 11 21.97 -30.55 23.38
CA LYS A 11 21.46 -29.18 23.52
C LYS A 11 20.68 -28.93 22.23
N LYS A 12 19.36 -28.81 22.33
CA LYS A 12 18.54 -28.34 21.19
C LYS A 12 19.15 -27.03 20.73
N VAL A 13 19.60 -26.99 19.48
CA VAL A 13 20.11 -25.76 18.88
C VAL A 13 18.93 -24.77 18.84
N PRO A 14 19.03 -23.59 19.47
CA PRO A 14 17.97 -22.61 19.40
C PRO A 14 17.83 -22.12 17.95
N PHE A 15 16.61 -22.12 17.43
CA PHE A 15 16.28 -21.57 16.12
C PHE A 15 15.78 -20.13 16.26
N VAL A 16 16.08 -19.30 15.26
CA VAL A 16 15.61 -17.91 15.22
C VAL A 16 14.11 -17.84 14.96
N HIS A 17 13.46 -16.82 15.54
CA HIS A 17 12.11 -16.42 15.13
C HIS A 17 12.22 -15.57 13.86
N MET A 18 11.40 -15.88 12.86
CA MET A 18 11.29 -15.08 11.63
C MET A 18 10.01 -14.25 11.68
N LEU A 19 10.12 -12.95 11.42
CA LEU A 19 8.99 -12.02 11.31
C LEU A 19 8.96 -11.44 9.90
N ASN A 20 7.76 -11.24 9.35
CA ASN A 20 7.54 -10.55 8.08
C ASN A 20 6.26 -9.72 8.15
N ALA A 21 6.25 -8.58 7.44
CA ALA A 21 5.09 -7.73 7.28
C ALA A 21 5.19 -6.98 5.95
N THR A 22 4.05 -6.67 5.32
CA THR A 22 4.00 -5.82 4.13
C THR A 22 3.82 -4.38 4.56
N MET A 23 4.81 -3.54 4.30
CA MET A 23 4.74 -2.11 4.62
C MET A 23 3.74 -1.37 3.73
N CYS A 24 3.76 -1.63 2.42
CA CYS A 24 2.91 -0.94 1.45
C CYS A 24 2.51 -1.87 0.31
N ALA A 25 1.21 -2.14 0.19
CA ALA A 25 0.63 -2.77 -0.99
C ALA A 25 0.18 -1.66 -1.95
N THR A 26 1.05 -1.27 -2.88
CA THR A 26 0.95 -0.03 -3.66
C THR A 26 -0.43 0.26 -4.25
N THR A 27 -1.06 -0.71 -4.92
CA THR A 27 -2.38 -0.52 -5.54
C THR A 27 -3.49 -0.27 -4.51
N ARG A 28 -3.44 -0.95 -3.36
CA ARG A 28 -4.41 -0.77 -2.27
C ARG A 28 -4.23 0.57 -1.58
N VAL A 29 -2.97 0.97 -1.38
CA VAL A 29 -2.65 2.27 -0.78
C VAL A 29 -3.05 3.42 -1.72
N ILE A 30 -2.88 3.26 -3.04
CA ILE A 30 -3.37 4.23 -4.01
C ILE A 30 -4.88 4.40 -3.89
N CYS A 31 -5.67 3.31 -3.84
CA CYS A 31 -7.13 3.41 -3.63
C CYS A 31 -7.48 4.21 -2.37
N ALA A 32 -6.84 3.88 -1.24
CA ALA A 32 -7.07 4.60 0.02
C ALA A 32 -6.67 6.09 -0.07
N ILE A 33 -5.59 6.43 -0.78
CA ILE A 33 -5.19 7.82 -0.99
C ILE A 33 -6.24 8.56 -1.83
N LEU A 34 -6.70 7.96 -2.92
CA LEU A 34 -7.69 8.56 -3.82
C LEU A 34 -9.00 8.84 -3.07
N GLU A 35 -9.51 7.88 -2.30
CA GLU A 35 -10.76 8.04 -1.54
C GLU A 35 -10.65 9.10 -0.44
N ASN A 36 -9.57 9.09 0.35
CA ASN A 36 -9.44 9.97 1.51
C ASN A 36 -9.03 11.42 1.15
N ASN A 37 -8.48 11.65 -0.04
CA ASN A 37 -8.00 12.98 -0.46
C ASN A 37 -8.79 13.54 -1.64
N GLN A 38 -9.96 12.97 -1.97
CA GLN A 38 -10.82 13.47 -3.03
C GLN A 38 -11.46 14.82 -2.66
N THR A 39 -11.54 15.69 -3.67
CA THR A 39 -12.22 16.98 -3.66
C THR A 39 -13.20 17.05 -4.84
N GLU A 40 -13.93 18.15 -4.99
CA GLU A 40 -14.84 18.36 -6.13
C GLU A 40 -14.09 18.41 -7.47
N GLU A 41 -12.88 18.96 -7.50
CA GLU A 41 -12.12 19.21 -8.73
C GLU A 41 -11.02 18.15 -9.01
N GLY A 42 -10.68 17.32 -8.04
CA GLY A 42 -9.56 16.38 -8.15
C GLY A 42 -9.12 15.77 -6.83
N ILE A 43 -7.85 15.37 -6.73
CA ILE A 43 -7.26 14.71 -5.55
C ILE A 43 -6.11 15.56 -4.99
N ASN A 44 -6.15 15.83 -3.69
CA ASN A 44 -5.03 16.44 -2.97
C ASN A 44 -3.89 15.43 -2.76
N VAL A 45 -2.65 15.82 -3.04
CA VAL A 45 -1.48 14.94 -2.86
C VAL A 45 -0.99 15.02 -1.40
N PRO A 46 -0.88 13.90 -0.67
CA PRO A 46 -0.40 13.89 0.71
C PRO A 46 1.01 14.47 0.84
N ALA A 47 1.22 15.33 1.83
CA ALA A 47 2.49 16.03 2.07
C ALA A 47 3.72 15.11 2.05
N ALA A 48 3.58 13.91 2.63
CA ALA A 48 4.64 12.92 2.70
C ALA A 48 5.17 12.52 1.31
N ILE A 49 4.32 12.48 0.27
CA ILE A 49 4.70 11.98 -1.06
C ILE A 49 5.00 13.07 -2.09
N GLN A 50 4.74 14.35 -1.77
CA GLN A 50 4.88 15.46 -2.72
C GLN A 50 6.31 15.62 -3.28
N GLN A 51 7.34 15.29 -2.48
CA GLN A 51 8.72 15.41 -2.91
C GLN A 51 9.10 14.45 -4.06
N TRP A 52 8.34 13.36 -4.24
CA TRP A 52 8.54 12.38 -5.31
C TRP A 52 7.55 12.56 -6.47
N MET A 53 6.65 13.53 -6.37
CA MET A 53 5.69 13.84 -7.43
C MET A 53 6.30 14.81 -8.45
N PRO A 54 5.94 14.69 -9.73
CA PRO A 54 6.34 15.65 -10.76
C PRO A 54 5.76 17.03 -10.47
N GLU A 55 6.42 18.08 -10.96
CA GLU A 55 6.09 19.48 -10.65
C GLU A 55 4.61 19.83 -10.91
N ASN A 56 4.07 19.38 -12.04
CA ASN A 56 2.68 19.63 -12.46
C ASN A 56 1.62 18.97 -11.55
N TYR A 57 2.00 17.95 -10.77
CA TYR A 57 1.09 17.20 -9.90
C TYR A 57 1.61 17.17 -8.46
N ARG A 58 2.46 18.13 -8.08
CA ARG A 58 3.15 18.10 -6.79
C ARG A 58 2.17 18.20 -5.62
N THR A 59 1.13 19.01 -5.78
CA THR A 59 0.15 19.30 -4.72
C THR A 59 -1.25 18.79 -5.05
N PHE A 60 -1.61 18.71 -6.33
CA PHE A 60 -2.97 18.42 -6.77
C PHE A 60 -3.02 17.62 -8.08
N ILE A 61 -3.97 16.68 -8.17
CA ILE A 61 -4.23 15.87 -9.37
C ILE A 61 -5.66 16.18 -9.84
N PRO A 62 -5.86 16.94 -10.93
CA PRO A 62 -7.19 17.32 -11.40
C PRO A 62 -7.93 16.16 -12.07
N PHE A 63 -9.27 16.16 -12.00
CA PHE A 63 -10.09 15.24 -12.78
C PHE A 63 -10.11 15.64 -14.26
N VAL A 64 -9.74 14.70 -15.13
CA VAL A 64 -9.70 14.90 -16.59
C VAL A 64 -10.84 14.23 -17.34
N LYS A 65 -11.65 13.42 -16.64
CA LYS A 65 -12.76 12.66 -17.21
C LYS A 65 -13.98 12.76 -16.27
N PRO A 66 -15.20 12.77 -16.81
CA PRO A 66 -16.41 12.69 -16.01
C PRO A 66 -16.50 11.33 -15.30
N ALA A 67 -17.32 11.28 -14.24
CA ALA A 67 -17.53 10.04 -13.52
C ALA A 67 -18.19 9.00 -14.45
N PRO A 68 -17.77 7.73 -14.41
CA PRO A 68 -18.37 6.67 -15.25
C PRO A 68 -19.88 6.55 -15.09
N ILE A 69 -20.40 6.80 -13.88
CA ILE A 69 -21.84 6.76 -13.56
C ILE A 69 -22.61 7.80 -14.39
N ASP A 70 -22.06 9.00 -14.58
CA ASP A 70 -22.71 10.06 -15.36
C ASP A 70 -22.72 9.72 -16.86
N GLU A 71 -21.66 9.08 -17.34
CA GLU A 71 -21.57 8.61 -18.73
C GLU A 71 -22.53 7.46 -19.03
N ASP A 72 -22.65 6.52 -18.09
CA ASP A 72 -23.57 5.38 -18.23
C ASP A 72 -25.04 5.82 -18.13
N ALA A 73 -25.35 6.78 -17.25
CA ALA A 73 -26.68 7.40 -17.18
C ALA A 73 -27.07 8.10 -18.48
N LYS A 74 -26.14 8.85 -19.11
CA LYS A 74 -26.38 9.50 -20.41
C LYS A 74 -26.59 8.50 -21.54
N LYS A 75 -25.91 7.35 -21.53
CA LYS A 75 -26.10 6.28 -22.52
C LYS A 75 -27.42 5.56 -22.33
N ALA A 76 -27.84 5.32 -21.10
CA ALA A 76 -29.13 4.72 -20.79
C ALA A 76 -30.31 5.62 -21.21
N ALA A 77 -30.19 6.95 -21.03
CA ALA A 77 -31.22 7.91 -21.43
C ALA A 77 -31.33 8.12 -22.96
N LYS A 78 -30.34 7.68 -23.75
CA LYS A 78 -30.32 7.78 -25.22
C LYS A 78 -30.85 6.52 -25.92
N LYS A 79 -31.20 5.47 -25.18
CA LYS A 79 -31.71 4.19 -25.68
C LYS A 79 -33.21 4.08 -25.44
#